data_AF-A0A927VGC4-F1
#
_entry.id   AF-A0A927VGC4-F1
#
_cell.length_a   1.000
_cell.length_b   1.000
_cell.length_c   1.000
_cell.angle_alpha   90.00
_cell.angle_beta   90.00
_cell.angle_gamma   90.00
#
_symmetry.space_group_name_H-M   'P 1'
#
loop_
_entity.id
_entity.type
_entity.pdbx_description
1 polymer ?
#
loop_
_entity_poly.entity_id
_entity_poly.type
_entity_poly.pdbx_seq_one_letter_code
_entity_poly.pdbx_strand_id
1 'polypeptide(L)'
;MTNTAYVEEQIQRIDKAIRLAERTRDLSLELRRFSQESAKDVDVKGDDFAEDTLKYFDTSFSQGQIERLRLNLNDLKKKLIEIKIKNDELLFEGGFLLCIDQKIDDIFLSNTLCLMKPSDAKALAVMDDTIAKLKELRGMLGEAAV
;
A
#
# COMPACT_ATOMS: atom_id res chain seq x y z
N MET A 1 -15.96 14.48 -22.04
CA MET A 1 -16.68 13.72 -21.00
C MET A 1 -17.40 14.71 -20.08
N THR A 2 -18.52 14.36 -19.45
CA THR A 2 -19.10 15.19 -18.38
C THR A 2 -18.16 15.15 -17.16
N ASN A 3 -18.01 16.28 -16.47
CA ASN A 3 -17.14 16.40 -15.29
C ASN A 3 -17.44 15.31 -14.23
N THR A 4 -18.73 14.91 -14.12
CA THR A 4 -19.20 13.82 -13.25
C THR A 4 -18.62 12.45 -13.60
N ALA A 5 -18.60 12.06 -14.89
CA ALA A 5 -18.07 10.76 -15.30
C ALA A 5 -16.57 10.63 -15.02
N TYR A 6 -15.84 11.75 -15.12
CA TYR A 6 -14.44 11.81 -14.78
C TYR A 6 -14.20 11.69 -13.27
N VAL A 7 -14.99 12.40 -12.45
CA VAL A 7 -14.93 12.28 -10.98
C VAL A 7 -15.24 10.84 -10.55
N GLU A 8 -16.23 10.18 -11.14
CA GLU A 8 -16.52 8.77 -10.89
C GLU A 8 -15.34 7.86 -11.25
N GLU A 9 -14.67 8.07 -12.39
CA GLU A 9 -13.48 7.31 -12.75
C GLU A 9 -12.35 7.51 -11.75
N GLN A 10 -12.13 8.74 -11.28
CA GLN A 10 -11.12 9.04 -10.26
C GLN A 10 -11.44 8.37 -8.93
N ILE A 11 -12.70 8.39 -8.49
CA ILE A 11 -13.15 7.68 -7.29
C ILE A 11 -12.86 6.17 -7.43
N GLN A 12 -13.15 5.56 -8.58
CA GLN A 12 -12.85 4.15 -8.82
C GLN A 12 -11.35 3.82 -8.76
N ARG A 13 -10.49 4.74 -9.24
CA ARG A 13 -9.02 4.59 -9.17
C ARG A 13 -8.54 4.68 -7.73
N ILE A 14 -9.07 5.62 -6.95
CA ILE A 14 -8.77 5.76 -5.52
C ILE A 14 -9.26 4.53 -4.74
N ASP A 15 -10.46 4.01 -5.01
CA ASP A 15 -10.98 2.79 -4.37
C ASP A 15 -10.09 1.57 -4.65
N LYS A 16 -9.50 1.49 -5.85
CA LYS A 16 -8.50 0.45 -6.18
C LYS A 16 -7.20 0.65 -5.39
N ALA A 17 -6.75 1.88 -5.19
CA ALA A 17 -5.57 2.19 -4.39
C ALA A 17 -5.79 1.85 -2.90
N ILE A 18 -6.97 2.19 -2.35
CA ILE A 18 -7.35 1.87 -0.96
C ILE A 18 -7.30 0.37 -0.72
N ARG A 19 -7.96 -0.43 -1.56
CA ARG A 19 -7.96 -1.90 -1.43
C ARG A 19 -6.57 -2.51 -1.49
N LEU A 20 -5.70 -1.96 -2.34
CA LEU A 20 -4.32 -2.42 -2.43
C LEU A 20 -3.51 -2.05 -1.18
N ALA A 21 -3.70 -0.84 -0.64
CA ALA A 21 -3.06 -0.41 0.60
C ALA A 21 -3.52 -1.27 1.78
N GLU A 22 -4.81 -1.56 1.90
CA GLU A 22 -5.37 -2.47 2.92
C GLU A 22 -4.76 -3.87 2.81
N ARG A 23 -4.70 -4.45 1.61
CA ARG A 23 -4.04 -5.75 1.39
C ARG A 23 -2.54 -5.73 1.75
N THR A 24 -1.85 -4.64 1.45
CA THR A 24 -0.42 -4.47 1.76
C THR A 24 -0.19 -4.38 3.27
N ARG A 25 -1.10 -3.70 3.97
CA ARG A 25 -1.11 -3.59 5.42
C ARG A 25 -1.33 -4.97 6.08
N ASP A 26 -2.32 -5.73 5.62
CA ASP A 26 -2.63 -7.04 6.19
C ASP A 26 -1.44 -8.01 6.01
N LEU A 27 -0.81 -8.00 4.84
CA LEU A 27 0.39 -8.79 4.58
C LEU A 27 1.58 -8.37 5.48
N SER A 28 1.72 -7.07 5.75
CA SER A 28 2.74 -6.55 6.69
C SER A 28 2.49 -7.06 8.12
N LEU A 29 1.23 -7.19 8.51
CA LEU A 29 0.82 -7.67 9.83
C LEU A 29 1.08 -9.17 9.97
N GLU A 30 0.74 -9.96 8.95
CA GLU A 30 1.02 -11.41 8.91
C GLU A 30 2.52 -11.70 9.03
N LEU A 31 3.36 -11.01 8.26
CA LEU A 31 4.82 -11.12 8.33
C LEU A 31 5.36 -10.82 9.73
N ARG A 32 4.81 -9.81 10.41
CA ARG A 32 5.21 -9.45 11.78
C ARG A 32 4.82 -10.52 12.78
N ARG A 33 3.62 -11.10 12.66
CA ARG A 33 3.16 -12.20 13.52
C ARG A 33 4.03 -13.44 13.35
N PHE A 34 4.29 -13.82 12.11
CA PHE A 34 5.18 -14.94 11.78
C PHE A 34 6.58 -14.75 12.40
N SER A 35 7.16 -13.55 12.25
CA SER A 35 8.46 -13.23 12.82
C SER A 35 8.49 -13.27 14.36
N GLN A 36 7.35 -13.02 15.03
CA GLN A 36 7.24 -13.09 16.49
C GLN A 36 6.97 -14.50 17.01
N GLU A 37 6.29 -15.33 16.23
CA GLU A 37 6.00 -16.73 16.54
C GLU A 37 7.24 -17.60 16.35
N SER A 38 7.96 -17.48 15.21
CA SER A 38 9.24 -18.19 14.99
C SER A 38 10.32 -17.84 16.02
N ALA A 39 10.24 -16.67 16.68
CA ALA A 39 11.18 -16.28 17.74
C ALA A 39 10.85 -16.88 19.12
N LYS A 40 9.64 -17.43 19.31
CA LYS A 40 9.18 -17.99 20.59
C LYS A 40 9.33 -19.51 20.70
N ASP A 41 9.53 -20.21 19.58
CA ASP A 41 9.59 -21.68 19.53
C ASP A 41 11.00 -22.28 19.62
N VAL A 42 12.02 -21.50 19.99
CA VAL A 42 13.38 -22.03 20.22
C VAL A 42 13.57 -22.42 21.69
N ASP A 43 12.82 -23.43 22.13
CA ASP A 43 13.18 -24.26 23.29
C ASP A 43 12.90 -25.72 22.97
N VAL A 44 13.58 -26.24 21.93
CA VAL A 44 13.50 -27.65 21.54
C VAL A 44 14.86 -28.29 21.77
N LYS A 45 14.96 -29.10 22.83
CA LYS A 45 16.00 -30.13 22.94
C LYS A 45 15.65 -31.26 21.95
N GLY A 46 16.24 -31.29 20.76
CA GLY A 46 16.14 -32.48 19.90
C GLY A 46 16.44 -32.26 18.42
N ASP A 47 17.48 -32.95 17.95
CA ASP A 47 17.89 -33.25 16.56
C ASP A 47 18.11 -32.07 15.59
N ASP A 48 19.38 -31.71 15.43
CA ASP A 48 19.94 -30.68 14.52
C ASP A 48 19.40 -30.73 13.06
N PHE A 49 18.91 -31.89 12.60
CA PHE A 49 18.40 -32.07 11.23
C PHE A 49 16.99 -31.50 11.01
N ALA A 50 16.14 -31.52 12.05
CA ALA A 50 14.80 -30.95 11.98
C ALA A 50 14.83 -29.42 12.09
N GLU A 51 15.74 -28.90 12.93
CA GLU A 51 15.94 -27.46 13.13
C GLU A 51 16.41 -26.76 11.85
N ASP A 52 17.39 -27.35 11.13
CA ASP A 52 17.86 -26.79 9.86
C ASP A 52 16.77 -26.82 8.78
N THR A 53 16.02 -27.92 8.67
CA THR A 53 14.95 -28.03 7.65
C THR A 53 13.84 -27.00 7.89
N LEU A 54 13.36 -26.84 9.14
CA LEU A 54 12.35 -25.84 9.50
C LEU A 54 12.85 -24.42 9.24
N LYS A 55 14.10 -24.12 9.57
CA LYS A 55 14.73 -22.81 9.33
C LYS A 55 14.84 -22.47 7.83
N TYR A 56 15.11 -23.45 6.97
CA TYR A 56 15.12 -23.27 5.50
C TYR A 56 13.70 -23.07 4.92
N PHE A 57 12.68 -23.75 5.44
CA PHE A 57 11.29 -23.53 5.03
C PHE A 57 10.77 -22.16 5.49
N ASP A 58 11.10 -21.74 6.71
CA ASP A 58 10.70 -20.44 7.27
C ASP A 58 11.37 -19.27 6.53
N THR A 59 12.64 -19.42 6.14
CA THR A 59 13.36 -18.41 5.35
C THR A 59 12.84 -18.28 3.93
N SER A 60 12.47 -19.39 3.27
CA SER A 60 11.92 -19.34 1.91
C SER A 60 10.47 -18.83 1.87
N PHE A 61 9.64 -19.20 2.86
CA PHE A 61 8.29 -18.65 3.02
C PHE A 61 8.32 -17.15 3.32
N SER A 62 9.13 -16.71 4.29
CA SER A 62 9.25 -15.28 4.63
C SER A 62 9.82 -14.46 3.48
N GLN A 63 10.80 -14.96 2.72
CA GLN A 63 11.29 -14.29 1.51
C GLN A 63 10.19 -14.12 0.45
N GLY A 64 9.37 -15.15 0.21
CA GLY A 64 8.25 -15.06 -0.74
C GLY A 64 7.20 -14.03 -0.33
N GLN A 65 6.91 -13.91 0.97
CA GLN A 65 5.98 -12.91 1.49
C GLN A 65 6.57 -11.49 1.45
N ILE A 66 7.87 -11.33 1.74
CA ILE A 66 8.59 -10.06 1.59
C ILE A 66 8.55 -9.57 0.13
N GLU A 67 8.77 -10.47 -0.84
CA GLU A 67 8.73 -10.10 -2.25
C GLU A 67 7.31 -9.73 -2.71
N ARG A 68 6.27 -10.44 -2.23
CA ARG A 68 4.87 -10.05 -2.44
C ARG A 68 4.57 -8.66 -1.88
N LEU A 69 5.11 -8.35 -0.70
CA LEU A 69 4.92 -7.04 -0.07
C LEU A 69 5.61 -5.93 -0.87
N ARG A 70 6.79 -6.21 -1.41
CA ARG A 70 7.51 -5.33 -2.33
C ARG A 70 6.70 -5.04 -3.59
N LEU A 71 6.14 -6.08 -4.21
CA LEU A 71 5.30 -5.94 -5.40
C LEU A 71 4.07 -5.10 -5.10
N ASN A 72 3.35 -5.38 -4.01
CA ASN A 72 2.16 -4.61 -3.63
C ASN A 72 2.48 -3.14 -3.35
N LEU A 73 3.61 -2.84 -2.66
CA LEU A 73 4.07 -1.47 -2.43
C LEU A 73 4.38 -0.75 -3.75
N ASN A 74 5.05 -1.42 -4.68
CA ASN A 74 5.37 -0.84 -5.99
C ASN A 74 4.11 -0.58 -6.82
N ASP A 75 3.16 -1.51 -6.81
CA ASP A 75 1.87 -1.35 -7.48
C ASP A 75 1.06 -0.21 -6.87
N LEU A 76 1.12 -0.02 -5.55
CA LEU A 76 0.48 1.11 -4.88
C LEU A 76 1.11 2.44 -5.33
N LYS A 77 2.45 2.53 -5.33
CA LYS A 77 3.16 3.73 -5.85
C LYS A 77 2.77 4.03 -7.29
N LYS A 78 2.71 3.00 -8.14
CA LYS A 78 2.31 3.14 -9.54
C LYS A 78 0.88 3.66 -9.67
N LYS A 79 -0.06 3.14 -8.88
CA LYS A 79 -1.46 3.61 -8.88
C LYS A 79 -1.59 5.08 -8.48
N LEU A 80 -0.82 5.54 -7.49
CA LEU A 80 -0.82 6.95 -7.08
C LEU A 80 -0.33 7.85 -8.22
N ILE A 81 0.73 7.43 -8.92
CA ILE A 81 1.24 8.14 -10.11
C ILE A 81 0.18 8.13 -11.23
N GLU A 82 -0.50 7.01 -11.47
CA GLU A 82 -1.57 6.92 -12.47
C GLU A 82 -2.74 7.86 -12.17
N ILE A 83 -3.12 8.04 -10.90
CA ILE A 83 -4.16 8.99 -10.48
C ILE A 83 -3.73 10.42 -10.85
N LYS A 84 -2.47 10.79 -10.57
CA LYS A 84 -1.91 12.10 -10.90
C LYS A 84 -1.86 12.34 -12.40
N ILE A 85 -1.31 11.39 -13.18
CA ILE A 85 -1.25 11.49 -14.65
C ILE A 85 -2.65 11.68 -15.23
N LYS A 86 -3.64 10.95 -14.72
CA LYS A 86 -5.02 11.12 -15.17
C LYS A 86 -5.56 12.50 -14.85
N ASN A 87 -5.25 13.06 -13.67
CA ASN A 87 -5.61 14.42 -13.30
C ASN A 87 -4.96 15.47 -14.22
N ASP A 88 -3.69 15.28 -14.58
CA ASP A 88 -2.99 16.10 -15.56
C ASP A 88 -3.63 16.02 -16.94
N GLU A 89 -4.06 14.83 -17.40
CA GLU A 89 -4.78 14.68 -18.67
C GLU A 89 -6.08 15.50 -18.70
N LEU A 90 -6.80 15.59 -17.58
CA LEU A 90 -7.99 16.43 -17.49
C LEU A 90 -7.66 17.92 -17.66
N LEU A 91 -6.53 18.38 -17.10
CA LEU A 91 -6.05 19.76 -17.25
C LEU A 91 -5.96 20.14 -18.73
N PHE A 92 -5.44 19.24 -19.57
CA PHE A 92 -5.33 19.45 -21.01
C PHE A 92 -6.68 19.44 -21.74
N GLU A 93 -7.69 18.78 -21.17
CA GLU A 93 -9.07 18.74 -21.69
C GLU A 93 -9.95 19.89 -21.17
N GLY A 94 -9.40 20.80 -20.36
CA GLY A 94 -10.10 21.98 -19.84
C GLY A 94 -10.87 21.77 -18.54
N GLY A 95 -10.66 20.65 -17.84
CA GLY A 95 -11.14 20.42 -16.47
C GLY A 95 -9.96 20.33 -15.50
N PHE A 96 -10.15 20.52 -14.20
CA PHE A 96 -9.07 20.31 -13.23
C PHE A 96 -9.61 20.05 -11.84
N LEU A 97 -9.14 18.99 -11.18
CA LEU A 97 -9.46 18.72 -9.77
C LEU A 97 -8.29 19.20 -8.91
N LEU A 98 -8.36 20.49 -8.53
CA LEU A 98 -7.35 21.26 -7.79
C LEU A 98 -6.75 20.56 -6.57
N CYS A 99 -7.50 19.66 -5.93
CA CYS A 99 -7.10 19.02 -4.68
C CYS A 99 -6.43 17.65 -4.84
N ILE A 100 -6.47 17.02 -6.02
CA ILE A 100 -5.92 15.66 -6.19
C ILE A 100 -4.40 15.68 -6.12
N ASP A 101 -3.72 16.52 -6.89
CA ASP A 101 -2.26 16.47 -7.01
C ASP A 101 -1.57 16.77 -5.68
N GLN A 102 -2.03 17.80 -4.96
CA GLN A 102 -1.46 18.14 -3.66
C GLN A 102 -1.67 17.02 -2.64
N LYS A 103 -2.86 16.40 -2.60
CA LYS A 103 -3.15 15.30 -1.66
C LYS A 103 -2.39 14.03 -2.03
N ILE A 104 -2.24 13.72 -3.31
CA ILE A 104 -1.44 12.57 -3.77
C ILE A 104 0.04 12.82 -3.50
N ASP A 105 0.55 14.02 -3.73
CA ASP A 105 1.93 14.39 -3.41
C ASP A 105 2.16 14.31 -1.90
N ASP A 106 1.21 14.78 -1.07
CA ASP A 106 1.25 14.61 0.38
C ASP A 106 1.29 13.12 0.77
N ILE A 107 0.43 12.27 0.20
CA ILE A 107 0.44 10.82 0.46
C ILE A 107 1.78 10.19 0.05
N PHE A 108 2.33 10.61 -1.10
CA PHE A 108 3.53 10.02 -1.68
C PHE A 108 4.82 10.48 -0.95
N LEU A 109 4.86 11.75 -0.54
CA LEU A 109 6.03 12.42 0.04
C LEU A 109 6.00 12.48 1.58
N SER A 110 4.84 12.75 2.21
CA SER A 110 4.78 13.03 3.65
C SER A 110 5.08 11.82 4.53
N ASN A 111 4.97 10.60 3.97
CA ASN A 111 5.01 9.36 4.77
C ASN A 111 6.17 8.44 4.42
N THR A 112 7.17 8.92 3.67
CA THR A 112 8.22 8.04 3.13
C THR A 112 7.66 6.84 2.34
N LEU A 113 6.42 6.90 1.83
CA LEU A 113 5.87 5.82 0.99
C LEU A 113 6.83 5.52 -0.16
N CYS A 114 7.34 6.58 -0.79
CA CYS A 114 8.37 6.50 -1.83
C CYS A 114 9.61 5.72 -1.39
N LEU A 115 10.09 5.91 -0.15
CA LEU A 115 11.33 5.33 0.38
C LEU A 115 11.12 4.04 1.19
N MET A 116 9.88 3.68 1.48
CA MET A 116 9.55 2.56 2.36
C MET A 116 10.04 1.25 1.78
N LYS A 117 10.71 0.49 2.64
CA LYS A 117 11.11 -0.88 2.36
C LYS A 117 10.10 -1.86 2.97
N PRO A 118 9.92 -3.03 2.36
CA PRO A 118 9.00 -4.06 2.88
C PRO A 118 9.26 -4.48 4.33
N SER A 119 10.50 -4.40 4.78
CA SER A 119 10.95 -4.78 6.12
C SER A 119 10.89 -3.64 7.15
N ASP A 120 10.42 -2.45 6.78
CA ASP A 120 10.42 -1.31 7.70
C ASP A 120 9.47 -1.53 8.88
N ALA A 121 9.97 -1.29 10.09
CA ALA A 121 9.16 -1.36 11.30
C ALA A 121 8.03 -0.31 11.34
N LYS A 122 8.06 0.68 10.46
CA LYS A 122 7.02 1.70 10.32
C LYS A 122 6.01 1.39 9.22
N ALA A 123 6.17 0.30 8.46
CA ALA A 123 5.35 -0.02 7.30
C ALA A 123 3.85 -0.05 7.62
N LEU A 124 3.45 -0.66 8.75
CA LEU A 124 2.04 -0.66 9.19
C LEU A 124 1.49 0.74 9.44
N ALA A 125 2.22 1.57 10.20
CA ALA A 125 1.78 2.93 10.50
C ALA A 125 1.69 3.80 9.23
N VAL A 126 2.64 3.62 8.30
CA VAL A 126 2.62 4.31 7.02
C VAL A 126 1.45 3.85 6.15
N MET A 127 1.14 2.55 6.11
CA MET A 127 -0.03 2.03 5.40
C MET A 127 -1.33 2.56 6.00
N ASP A 128 -1.46 2.57 7.33
CA ASP A 128 -2.63 3.10 8.03
C ASP A 128 -2.87 4.57 7.68
N ASP A 129 -1.82 5.39 7.70
CA ASP A 129 -1.93 6.81 7.33
C ASP A 129 -2.20 7.01 5.83
N THR A 130 -1.61 6.18 4.97
CA THR A 130 -1.88 6.17 3.52
C THR A 130 -3.35 5.86 3.24
N ILE A 131 -3.92 4.86 3.91
CA ILE A 131 -5.33 4.47 3.79
C ILE A 131 -6.23 5.62 4.26
N ALA A 132 -5.93 6.24 5.40
CA ALA A 132 -6.70 7.35 5.94
C ALA A 132 -6.76 8.53 4.96
N LYS A 133 -5.62 8.95 4.43
CA LYS A 133 -5.52 10.06 3.47
C LYS A 133 -6.20 9.74 2.13
N LEU A 134 -6.11 8.50 1.65
CA LEU A 134 -6.84 8.09 0.45
C LEU A 134 -8.36 8.10 0.66
N LYS A 135 -8.85 7.71 1.85
CA LYS A 135 -10.27 7.78 2.20
C LYS A 135 -10.76 9.23 2.31
N GLU A 136 -9.94 10.13 2.86
CA GLU A 136 -10.21 11.58 2.87
C GLU A 136 -10.34 12.12 1.44
N LEU A 137 -9.37 11.83 0.57
CA LEU A 137 -9.40 12.25 -0.84
C LEU A 137 -10.65 11.73 -1.57
N ARG A 138 -10.99 10.45 -1.36
CA ARG A 138 -12.21 9.86 -1.90
C ARG A 138 -13.47 10.60 -1.44
N GLY A 139 -13.54 10.96 -0.16
CA GLY A 139 -14.65 11.72 0.42
C GLY A 139 -14.82 13.09 -0.25
N MET A 140 -13.72 13.83 -0.37
CA MET A 140 -13.71 15.15 -1.03
C MET A 140 -14.23 15.08 -2.48
N LEU A 141 -13.83 14.05 -3.24
CA LEU A 141 -14.31 13.86 -4.60
C LEU A 141 -15.77 13.39 -4.66
N GLY A 142 -16.21 12.60 -3.69
CA GLY A 142 -17.61 12.20 -3.57
C GLY A 142 -18.54 13.39 -3.32
N GLU A 143 -18.13 14.35 -2.50
CA GLU A 143 -18.87 15.60 -2.27
C GLU A 143 -18.89 16.50 -3.51
N ALA A 144 -17.82 16.49 -4.31
CA ALA A 144 -17.75 17.26 -5.56
C ALA A 144 -18.56 16.66 -6.74
N ALA A 145 -19.02 15.40 -6.60
CA ALA A 145 -19.79 14.69 -7.62
C ALA A 145 -21.33 14.90 -7.49
N VAL A 146 -21.79 15.43 -6.36
CA VAL A 146 -23.20 15.71 -6.02
C VAL A 146 -23.56 17.14 -6.39
#